data_AF-A0A517QL75-F1
#
_entry.id   AF-A0A517QL75-F1
#
_cell.length_a   1.000
_cell.length_b   1.000
_cell.length_c   1.000
_cell.angle_alpha   90.00
_cell.angle_beta   90.00
_cell.angle_gamma   90.00
#
_symmetry.space_group_name_H-M   'P 1'
#
loop_
_entity.id
_entity.type
_entity.pdbx_description
1 polymer ?
#
loop_
_entity_poly.entity_id
_entity_poly.type
_entity_poly.pdbx_seq_one_letter_code
_entity_poly.pdbx_strand_id
1 'polypeptide(L)'
;MEYQQYSVLLFQFGVGQRVGYDPGWIIALQAVGGAAGNMICVHNVVAASAVVGLAGREGEIIRRTAIPFCYYVLTAGLIGTWIVTVLSFSG
;
A
#
# COMPACT_ATOMS: atom_id res chain seq x y z
N MET A 1 5.22 15.19 -10.04
CA MET A 1 4.68 13.98 -9.37
C MET A 1 5.49 12.74 -9.70
N GLU A 2 5.81 12.48 -10.98
CA GLU A 2 6.58 11.29 -11.41
C GLU A 2 7.98 11.15 -10.75
N TYR A 3 8.77 12.23 -10.68
CA TYR A 3 10.08 12.23 -10.00
C TYR A 3 10.02 11.83 -8.52
N GLN A 4 8.97 12.24 -7.80
CA GLN A 4 8.81 11.95 -6.38
C GLN A 4 8.48 10.46 -6.15
N GLN A 5 7.76 9.84 -7.09
CA GLN A 5 7.51 8.40 -7.10
C GLN A 5 8.78 7.61 -7.43
N TYR A 6 9.60 8.07 -8.38
CA TYR A 6 10.90 7.46 -8.68
C TYR A 6 11.85 7.46 -7.49
N SER A 7 11.89 8.54 -6.69
CA SER A 7 12.77 8.61 -5.52
C SER A 7 12.47 7.52 -4.48
N VAL A 8 11.19 7.29 -4.16
CA VAL A 8 10.80 6.26 -3.19
C VAL A 8 10.95 4.84 -3.75
N LEU A 9 10.76 4.65 -5.05
CA LEU A 9 11.00 3.37 -5.73
C LEU A 9 12.49 3.00 -5.72
N LEU A 10 13.37 3.94 -6.11
CA LEU A 10 14.82 3.71 -6.11
C LEU A 10 15.37 3.49 -4.71
N PHE A 11 14.84 4.19 -3.71
CA PHE A 11 15.20 3.98 -2.31
C PHE A 11 14.87 2.55 -1.86
N GLN A 12 13.64 2.09 -2.06
CA GLN A 12 13.22 0.74 -1.65
C GLN A 12 13.92 -0.35 -2.45
N PHE A 13 14.20 -0.09 -3.73
CA PHE A 13 14.99 -0.99 -4.57
C PHE A 13 16.40 -1.17 -3.99
N GLY A 14 17.08 -0.07 -3.69
CA GLY A 14 18.42 -0.08 -3.11
C GLY A 14 18.46 -0.72 -1.72
N VAL A 15 17.44 -0.47 -0.89
CA VAL A 15 17.30 -1.14 0.42
C VAL A 15 17.11 -2.64 0.24
N GLY A 16 16.26 -3.08 -0.69
CA GLY A 16 16.05 -4.50 -1.00
C GLY A 16 17.33 -5.22 -1.39
N GLN A 17 18.13 -4.62 -2.28
CA GLN A 17 19.43 -5.17 -2.67
C GLN A 17 20.39 -5.32 -1.48
N ARG A 18 20.41 -4.35 -0.55
CA ARG A 18 21.30 -4.38 0.63
C ARG A 18 20.90 -5.42 1.67
N VAL A 19 19.60 -5.73 1.75
CA VAL A 19 19.05 -6.74 2.66
C VAL A 19 19.16 -8.16 2.07
N GLY A 20 19.48 -8.28 0.77
CA GLY A 20 19.62 -9.57 0.09
C GLY A 20 18.28 -10.17 -0.37
N TYR A 21 17.22 -9.38 -0.39
CA TYR A 21 15.93 -9.78 -0.97
C TYR A 21 15.82 -9.32 -2.41
N ASP A 22 14.98 -10.01 -3.19
CA ASP A 22 14.63 -9.57 -4.53
C ASP A 22 13.90 -8.21 -4.45
N PRO A 23 14.47 -7.13 -5.01
CA PRO A 23 13.91 -5.79 -4.87
C PRO A 23 12.56 -5.62 -5.58
N GLY A 24 12.27 -6.46 -6.58
CA GLY A 24 11.02 -6.44 -7.33
C GLY A 24 9.83 -6.74 -6.43
N TRP A 25 9.98 -7.73 -5.53
CA TRP A 25 8.95 -8.03 -4.55
C TRP A 25 8.74 -6.91 -3.51
N ILE A 26 9.80 -6.23 -3.09
CA ILE A 26 9.68 -5.09 -2.16
C ILE A 26 8.90 -3.94 -2.81
N ILE A 27 9.19 -3.64 -4.08
CA ILE A 27 8.45 -2.62 -4.83
C ILE A 27 6.99 -3.04 -5.05
N ALA A 28 6.74 -4.32 -5.36
CA ALA A 28 5.38 -4.83 -5.53
C ALA A 28 4.56 -4.68 -4.24
N LEU A 29 5.13 -5.04 -3.09
CA LEU A 29 4.49 -4.85 -1.78
C LEU A 29 4.27 -3.37 -1.46
N GLN A 30 5.19 -2.48 -1.81
CA GLN A 30 5.03 -1.03 -1.66
C GLN A 30 3.87 -0.51 -2.50
N ALA A 31 3.74 -0.95 -3.76
CA ALA A 31 2.66 -0.56 -4.64
C ALA A 31 1.29 -1.01 -4.10
N VAL A 32 1.20 -2.24 -3.59
CA VAL A 32 -0.02 -2.77 -2.94
C VAL A 32 -0.38 -1.94 -1.71
N GLY A 33 0.59 -1.66 -0.83
CA GLY A 33 0.38 -0.82 0.36
C GLY A 33 -0.06 0.61 0.02
N GLY A 34 0.53 1.21 -1.02
CA GLY A 34 0.17 2.55 -1.50
C GLY A 34 -1.25 2.60 -2.07
N ALA A 35 -1.62 1.63 -2.92
CA ALA A 35 -2.98 1.51 -3.45
C ALA A 35 -4.01 1.32 -2.32
N ALA A 36 -3.68 0.49 -1.33
CA ALA A 36 -4.55 0.28 -0.20
C ALA A 36 -4.71 1.54 0.67
N GLY A 37 -3.62 2.25 0.98
CA GLY A 37 -3.65 3.45 1.80
C GLY A 37 -4.47 4.58 1.18
N ASN A 38 -4.52 4.65 -0.14
CA ASN A 38 -5.36 5.61 -0.86
C ASN A 38 -6.86 5.42 -0.61
N MET A 39 -7.32 4.20 -0.28
CA MET A 39 -8.74 3.91 0.00
C MET A 39 -9.25 4.53 1.30
N ILE A 40 -8.36 4.78 2.27
CA ILE A 40 -8.70 5.34 3.59
C ILE A 40 -8.21 6.78 3.79
N CYS A 41 -7.51 7.34 2.81
CA CYS A 41 -6.94 8.68 2.89
C CYS A 41 -8.05 9.73 3.04
N VAL A 42 -7.95 10.57 4.09
CA VAL A 42 -8.95 11.59 4.41
C VAL A 42 -9.20 12.51 3.21
N HIS A 43 -8.15 12.97 2.51
CA HIS A 43 -8.31 13.84 1.34
C HIS A 43 -9.10 13.18 0.19
N ASN A 44 -8.93 11.88 -0.03
CA ASN A 44 -9.66 11.13 -1.05
C ASN A 44 -11.11 10.88 -0.63
N VAL A 45 -11.34 10.53 0.65
CA VAL A 45 -12.68 10.28 1.16
C VAL A 45 -13.49 11.57 1.27
N VAL A 46 -12.88 12.69 1.69
CA VAL A 46 -13.49 14.04 1.67
C VAL A 46 -13.92 14.39 0.26
N ALA A 47 -13.00 14.31 -0.71
CA ALA A 47 -13.28 14.63 -2.11
C ALA A 47 -14.41 13.77 -2.69
N ALA A 48 -14.37 12.45 -2.45
CA ALA A 48 -15.42 11.54 -2.89
C ALA A 48 -16.76 11.86 -2.24
N SER A 49 -16.78 12.09 -0.91
CA SER A 49 -18.01 12.37 -0.16
C SER A 49 -18.67 13.69 -0.58
N ALA A 50 -17.88 14.68 -1.00
CA ALA A 50 -18.38 15.95 -1.53
C ALA A 50 -19.11 15.76 -2.87
N VAL A 51 -18.60 14.90 -3.76
CA VAL A 51 -19.20 14.66 -5.09
C VAL A 51 -20.51 13.88 -5.00
N VAL A 52 -20.62 12.93 -4.07
CA VAL A 52 -21.83 12.09 -3.90
C VAL A 52 -22.84 12.67 -2.91
N GLY A 53 -22.61 13.87 -2.37
CA GLY A 53 -23.53 14.54 -1.44
C GLY A 53 -23.57 13.96 -0.03
N LEU A 54 -22.50 13.27 0.39
CA LEU A 54 -22.34 12.68 1.73
C LEU A 54 -21.40 13.50 2.64
N ALA A 55 -21.26 14.81 2.37
CA ALA A 55 -20.41 15.71 3.14
C ALA A 55 -20.71 15.64 4.65
N GLY A 56 -19.66 15.62 5.47
CA GLY A 56 -19.77 15.48 6.93
C GLY A 56 -19.92 14.03 7.44
N ARG A 57 -19.99 13.02 6.55
CA ARG A 57 -19.99 11.59 6.90
C ARG A 57 -18.67 10.87 6.57
N GLU A 58 -17.61 11.62 6.30
CA GLU A 58 -16.28 11.10 5.92
C GLU A 58 -15.71 10.13 6.95
N GLY A 59 -15.83 10.46 8.24
CA GLY A 59 -15.39 9.59 9.33
C GLY A 59 -16.14 8.26 9.38
N GLU A 60 -17.44 8.25 9.05
CA GLU A 60 -18.23 7.02 8.96
C GLU A 60 -17.78 6.16 7.77
N ILE A 61 -17.48 6.80 6.63
CA ILE A 61 -16.95 6.12 5.44
C ILE A 61 -15.59 5.49 5.76
N ILE A 62 -14.65 6.27 6.31
CA ILE A 62 -13.32 5.79 6.72
C ILE A 62 -13.44 4.64 7.72
N ARG A 63 -14.33 4.77 8.72
CA ARG A 63 -14.51 3.71 9.73
C ARG A 63 -15.03 2.41 9.12
N ARG A 64 -15.90 2.49 8.11
CA ARG A 64 -16.41 1.32 7.37
C ARG A 64 -15.39 0.73 6.42
N THR A 65 -14.54 1.54 5.80
CA THR A 65 -13.51 1.07 4.86
C THR A 65 -12.22 0.63 5.55
N ALA A 66 -11.97 1.08 6.78
CA ALA A 66 -10.79 0.68 7.57
C ALA A 66 -10.75 -0.82 7.87
N ILE A 67 -11.89 -1.44 8.17
CA ILE A 67 -11.98 -2.88 8.46
C ILE A 67 -11.58 -3.73 7.22
N PRO A 68 -12.20 -3.55 6.03
CA PRO A 68 -11.80 -4.29 4.84
C PRO A 68 -10.38 -3.94 4.39
N PHE A 69 -9.93 -2.68 4.59
CA PHE A 69 -8.55 -2.29 4.37
C PHE A 69 -7.57 -3.10 5.23
N CYS A 70 -7.81 -3.18 6.54
CA CYS A 70 -6.95 -3.95 7.45
C CYS A 70 -6.90 -5.42 7.06
N TYR A 71 -8.06 -6.03 6.76
CA TYR A 71 -8.10 -7.42 6.30
C TYR A 71 -7.27 -7.61 5.02
N TYR A 72 -7.47 -6.76 4.01
CA TYR A 72 -6.80 -6.84 2.72
C TYR A 72 -5.29 -6.63 2.84
N VAL A 73 -4.83 -5.58 3.55
CA VAL A 73 -3.41 -5.27 3.69
C VAL A 73 -2.68 -6.32 4.53
N LEU A 74 -3.31 -6.82 5.60
CA LEU A 74 -2.70 -7.87 6.42
C LEU A 74 -2.56 -9.16 5.63
N THR A 75 -3.60 -9.60 4.92
CA THR A 75 -3.51 -10.83 4.11
C THR A 75 -2.52 -10.68 2.95
N ALA A 76 -2.59 -9.60 2.18
CA ALA A 76 -1.66 -9.35 1.07
C ALA A 76 -0.22 -9.19 1.56
N GLY A 77 0.00 -8.49 2.68
CA GLY A 77 1.30 -8.33 3.30
C GLY A 77 1.87 -9.66 3.80
N LEU A 78 1.09 -10.46 4.52
CA LEU A 78 1.52 -11.77 5.02
C LEU A 78 1.88 -12.72 3.87
N ILE A 79 1.05 -12.79 2.82
CA ILE A 79 1.32 -13.62 1.64
C ILE A 79 2.56 -13.14 0.90
N GLY A 80 2.68 -11.84 0.63
CA GLY A 80 3.83 -11.30 -0.09
C GLY A 80 5.13 -11.47 0.69
N THR A 81 5.12 -11.29 2.02
CA THR A 81 6.30 -11.52 2.86
C THR A 81 6.68 -13.00 2.88
N TRP A 82 5.69 -13.90 2.95
CA TRP A 82 5.91 -15.34 2.82
C TRP A 82 6.61 -15.69 1.49
N ILE A 83 6.09 -15.16 0.38
CA ILE A 83 6.64 -15.38 -0.95
C ILE A 83 8.08 -14.86 -1.04
N VAL A 84 8.35 -13.64 -0.56
CA VAL A 84 9.70 -13.05 -0.51
C VAL A 84 10.65 -13.98 0.22
N THR A 85 10.28 -14.41 1.43
CA THR A 85 11.16 -15.25 2.25
C THR A 85 11.41 -16.62 1.63
N VAL A 86 10.40 -17.26 1.01
CA VAL A 86 10.54 -18.60 0.42
C VAL A 86 11.28 -18.57 -0.91
N LEU A 87 10.95 -17.63 -1.80
CA LEU A 87 11.58 -17.50 -3.11
C LEU A 87 13.00 -16.97 -2.99
N SER A 88 13.28 -16.04 -2.07
CA SER A 88 14.66 -15.58 -1.84
C SER A 88 15.57 -16.63 -1.19
N PHE A 89 15.03 -17.63 -0.49
CA PHE A 89 15.82 -18.76 0.05
C PHE A 89 16.06 -19.90 -0.96
N SER A 90 15.30 -19.94 -2.06
CA SER A 90 15.41 -21.02 -3.07
C SER A 90 16.37 -20.66 -4.23
N GLY A 91 17.12 -19.57 -4.10
CA GLY A 91 18.11 -19.08 -5.06
C GLY A 91 19.55 -19.24 -4.58
#